data_AF-A0A498ELH8-F1
#
_entry.id   AF-A0A498ELH8-F1
#
_cell.length_a   1.000
_cell.length_b   1.000
_cell.length_c   1.000
_cell.angle_alpha   90.00
_cell.angle_beta   90.00
_cell.angle_gamma   90.00
#
_symmetry.space_group_name_H-M   'P 1'
#
loop_
_entity.id
_entity.type
_entity.pdbx_description
1 polymer ?
#
loop_
_entity_poly.entity_id
_entity_poly.type
_entity_poly.pdbx_seq_one_letter_code
_entity_poly.pdbx_strand_id
1 'polypeptide(L)' 'DRLDLEPAETLGDYDEALVREVFDVGETELRVADGDLPALVKERVALLAVER' A
#
# COMPACT_ATOMS: atom_id res chain seq x y z
N ASP A 1 -6.09 -32.04 6.93
CA ASP A 1 -6.94 -31.01 7.55
C ASP A 1 -6.91 -29.73 6.74
N ARG A 2 -8.09 -29.27 6.30
CA ARG A 2 -8.25 -27.99 5.64
C ARG A 2 -8.71 -27.01 6.72
N LEU A 3 -8.01 -25.89 6.90
CA LEU A 3 -8.45 -24.85 7.82
C LEU A 3 -9.70 -24.20 7.24
N ASP A 4 -10.86 -24.50 7.83
CA ASP A 4 -12.09 -23.77 7.54
C ASP A 4 -12.02 -22.44 8.30
N LEU A 5 -11.64 -21.38 7.57
CA LEU A 5 -11.57 -20.02 8.10
C LEU A 5 -12.90 -19.31 7.86
N GLU A 6 -13.43 -18.69 8.90
CA GLU A 6 -14.55 -17.77 8.75
C GLU A 6 -14.06 -16.46 8.10
N PRO A 7 -14.79 -15.90 7.13
CA PRO A 7 -14.45 -14.60 6.56
C PRO A 7 -14.44 -13.53 7.66
N ALA A 8 -13.31 -12.84 7.80
CA ALA A 8 -13.16 -11.68 8.66
C ALA A 8 -12.70 -10.50 7.81
N GLU A 9 -12.85 -9.28 8.35
CA GLU A 9 -12.27 -8.09 7.73
C GLU A 9 -10.75 -8.26 7.62
N THR A 10 -10.21 -8.26 6.40
CA THR A 10 -8.77 -8.22 6.19
C THR A 10 -8.28 -6.80 6.44
N LEU A 11 -7.32 -6.64 7.36
CA LEU A 11 -6.58 -5.41 7.69
C LEU A 11 -7.47 -4.17 7.61
N GLY A 12 -7.94 -3.68 8.77
CA GLY A 12 -8.67 -2.41 8.84
C GLY A 12 -7.84 -1.21 8.32
N ASP A 13 -8.20 0.00 8.73
CA ASP A 13 -7.48 1.18 8.25
C ASP A 13 -5.97 1.07 8.48
N TYR A 14 -5.19 1.36 7.44
CA TYR A 14 -3.74 1.41 7.54
C TYR A 14 -3.30 2.77 8.10
N ASP A 15 -2.14 2.78 8.76
CA ASP A 15 -1.51 4.03 9.18
C ASP A 15 -0.91 4.72 7.95
N GLU A 16 -1.55 5.82 7.52
CA GLU A 16 -1.13 6.60 6.36
C GLU A 16 0.31 7.11 6.49
N ALA A 17 0.70 7.58 7.69
CA ALA A 17 2.02 8.15 7.91
C ALA A 17 3.10 7.07 7.77
N LEU A 18 2.84 5.88 8.34
CA LEU A 18 3.73 4.73 8.22
C LEU A 18 3.85 4.28 6.75
N VAL A 19 2.75 4.22 6.01
CA VAL A 19 2.78 3.85 4.58
C VAL A 19 3.60 4.84 3.77
N ARG A 20 3.43 6.15 4.03
CA ARG A 20 4.20 7.20 3.36
C ARG A 20 5.69 7.09 3.67
N GLU A 21 6.06 6.77 4.91
CA GLU A 21 7.46 6.55 5.29
C GLU A 21 8.06 5.33 4.58
N VAL A 22 7.36 4.19 4.60
CA VAL A 22 7.87 2.92 4.03
C VAL A 22 8.06 3.01 2.52
N PHE A 23 7.14 3.67 1.82
CA PHE A 23 7.19 3.80 0.36
C PHE A 23 7.84 5.10 -0.12
N ASP A 24 8.40 5.90 0.79
CA ASP A 24 9.04 7.19 0.50
C ASP A 24 8.13 8.14 -0.31
N VAL A 25 6.87 8.26 0.12
CA VAL A 25 5.85 9.12 -0.53
C VAL A 25 5.82 10.49 0.16
N GLY A 26 6.22 11.51 -0.61
CA GLY A 26 6.29 12.89 -0.12
C GLY A 26 4.94 13.63 -0.11
N GLU A 27 4.83 14.68 0.70
CA GLU A 27 3.62 15.52 0.77
C GLU A 27 3.29 16.20 -0.57
N THR A 28 4.30 16.71 -1.28
CA THR A 28 4.10 17.33 -2.60
C THR A 28 3.62 16.33 -3.64
N GLU A 29 4.15 15.11 -3.62
CA GLU A 29 3.74 14.03 -4.51
C GLU A 29 2.28 13.67 -4.27
N LEU A 30 1.92 13.43 -3.01
CA LEU A 30 0.54 13.12 -2.62
C LEU A 30 -0.45 14.24 -2.98
N ARG A 31 -0.04 15.50 -2.85
CA ARG A 31 -0.90 16.65 -3.18
C ARG A 31 -1.10 16.86 -4.68
N VAL A 32 -0.11 16.50 -5.50
CA VAL A 32 -0.11 16.77 -6.94
C VAL A 32 -0.63 15.58 -7.74
N ALA A 33 -0.51 14.36 -7.20
CA ALA A 33 -1.05 13.17 -7.83
C ALA A 33 -2.56 13.27 -8.02
N ASP A 34 -3.04 12.87 -9.19
CA ASP A 34 -4.47 12.75 -9.52
C ASP A 34 -5.10 11.47 -8.89
N GLY A 35 -4.45 10.91 -7.87
CA GLY A 35 -4.78 9.63 -7.25
C GLY A 35 -4.52 9.63 -5.74
N ASP A 36 -5.00 8.59 -5.07
CA ASP A 36 -4.83 8.42 -3.62
C ASP A 36 -3.50 7.72 -3.29
N LEU A 37 -3.14 7.70 -2.00
CA LEU A 37 -1.91 7.03 -1.54
C LEU A 37 -1.82 5.55 -2.01
N PRO A 38 -2.90 4.74 -1.99
CA PRO A 38 -2.89 3.40 -2.59
C PRO A 38 -2.47 3.37 -4.06
N ALA A 39 -2.85 4.35 -4.88
CA ALA A 39 -2.43 4.43 -6.28
C ALA A 39 -0.90 4.64 -6.37
N LEU A 40 -0.35 5.60 -5.62
CA LEU A 40 1.10 5.86 -5.59
C LEU A 40 1.91 4.65 -5.12
N VAL A 41 1.44 3.96 -4.07
CA VAL A 41 2.09 2.75 -3.56
C VAL A 41 2.12 1.64 -4.62
N LYS A 42 1.03 1.44 -5.36
CA LYS A 42 0.98 0.44 -6.44
C LYS A 42 2.01 0.72 -7.53
N GLU A 43 2.18 1.98 -7.90
CA GLU A 43 3.20 2.39 -8.87
C GLU A 43 4.61 2.04 -8.38
N ARG A 44 4.93 2.32 -7.11
CA ARG A 44 6.25 1.97 -6.55
C ARG A 44 6.48 0.47 -6.50
N VAL A 45 5.49 -0.29 -6.03
CA VAL A 45 5.56 -1.75 -5.99
C VAL A 45 5.75 -2.35 -7.38
N ALA A 46 5.10 -1.80 -8.41
CA ALA A 46 5.26 -2.25 -9.79
C ALA A 46 6.70 -2.07 -10.33
N LEU A 47 7.47 -1.15 -9.75
CA LEU A 47 8.86 -0.88 -10.12
C LEU A 47 9.88 -1.65 -9.27
N LEU A 48 9.45 -2.32 -8.19
CA LEU A 48 10.35 -3.13 -7.38
C LEU A 48 10.86 -4.30 -8.20
N ALA A 49 12.18 -4.40 -8.33
CA ALA A 49 12.81 -5.55 -8.94
C ALA A 49 12.64 -6.76 -8.00
N VAL A 50 11.80 -7.72 -8.41
CA VAL A 50 11.61 -8.97 -7.69
C VAL A 50 12.42 -10.05 -8.38
N GLU A 51 13.40 -10.62 -7.68
CA GLU A 51 14.09 -11.83 -8.14
C GLU A 51 13.12 -13.02 -8.11
N ARG A 52 13.23 -13.92 -9.10
CA ARG A 52 12.37 -15.11 -9.22
C ARG A 52 12.93 -16.31 -8.47
#